data_AF-K2CGD6-F1
#
_entry.id   AF-K2CGD6-F1
#
_cell.length_a   1.000
_cell.length_b   1.000
_cell.length_c   1.000
_cell.angle_alpha   90.00
_cell.angle_beta   90.00
_cell.angle_gamma   90.00
#
_symmetry.space_group_name_H-M   'P 1'
#
loop_
_entity.id
_entity.type
_entity.pdbx_description
1 polymer ?
#
loop_
_entity_poly.entity_id
_entity_poly.type
_entity_poly.pdbx_seq_one_letter_code
_entity_poly.pdbx_strand_id
1 'polypeptide(L)'
;MGQLLSKKLGLTYCDAIKRIRYTKPQVKLKGHGRRQNIKNAFALANSEKQIAKSILLIDDVWTTGSTLRECCYVLKRNGAKKVWALTLAR
;
A
#
# COMPACT_ATOMS: atom_id res chain seq x y z
N MET A 1 -2.91 4.70 -12.52
CA MET A 1 -2.12 5.79 -11.89
C MET A 1 -0.63 5.47 -11.79
N GLY A 2 -0.23 4.45 -11.03
CA GLY A 2 1.18 4.18 -10.71
C GLY A 2 2.09 4.00 -11.94
N GLN A 3 1.66 3.25 -12.96
CA GLN A 3 2.43 3.06 -14.20
C GLN A 3 2.68 4.35 -14.98
N LEU A 4 1.73 5.29 -14.94
CA LEU A 4 1.87 6.57 -15.64
C LEU A 4 2.88 7.47 -14.91
N LEU A 5 2.75 7.56 -13.58
CA LEU A 5 3.66 8.34 -12.74
C LEU A 5 5.08 7.79 -12.81
N SER A 6 5.24 6.47 -12.79
CA SER A 6 6.55 5.84 -12.86
C SER A 6 7.28 6.21 -14.15
N LYS A 7 6.58 6.20 -15.30
CA LYS A 7 7.15 6.63 -16.59
C LYS A 7 7.58 8.10 -16.57
N LYS A 8 6.74 8.99 -16.04
CA LYS A 8 7.05 10.43 -15.96
C LYS A 8 8.20 10.76 -15.02
N LEU A 9 8.33 10.00 -13.92
CA LEU A 9 9.35 10.22 -12.89
C LEU A 9 10.62 9.38 -13.11
N GLY A 10 10.69 8.55 -14.15
CA GLY A 10 11.82 7.65 -14.38
C GLY A 10 11.98 6.57 -13.30
N LEU A 11 10.87 6.19 -12.63
CA LEU A 11 10.88 5.20 -11.55
C LEU A 11 10.45 3.81 -12.06
N THR A 12 10.96 2.76 -11.43
CA THR A 12 10.48 1.39 -11.67
C THR A 12 9.09 1.20 -11.10
N TYR A 13 8.16 0.70 -11.92
CA TYR A 13 6.83 0.28 -11.47
C TYR A 13 6.83 -1.20 -11.09
N CYS A 14 6.12 -1.54 -10.02
CA CYS A 14 5.78 -2.92 -9.72
C CYS A 14 4.51 -3.02 -8.86
N ASP A 15 3.77 -4.10 -9.03
CA ASP A 15 2.69 -4.49 -8.13
C ASP A 15 3.29 -5.25 -6.94
N ALA A 16 3.94 -4.52 -6.02
CA ALA A 16 4.75 -5.10 -4.94
C ALA A 16 3.93 -5.88 -3.88
N ILE A 17 2.67 -5.51 -3.71
CA ILE A 17 1.77 -6.08 -2.70
C ILE A 17 0.45 -6.47 -3.34
N LYS A 18 -0.19 -7.50 -2.76
CA LYS A 18 -1.52 -7.96 -3.14
C LYS A 18 -2.41 -8.07 -1.92
N ARG A 19 -3.71 -7.90 -2.11
CA ARG A 19 -4.71 -8.18 -1.09
C ARG A 19 -4.91 -9.70 -1.03
N ILE A 20 -4.76 -10.27 0.16
CA ILE A 20 -4.87 -11.73 0.39
C ILE A 20 -6.11 -12.12 1.19
N ARG A 21 -6.82 -11.14 1.75
CA ARG A 21 -8.04 -11.36 2.53
C ARG A 21 -9.14 -10.45 2.03
N TYR A 22 -10.35 -11.00 1.89
CA TYR A 22 -11.53 -10.18 1.66
C TYR A 22 -11.76 -9.22 2.83
N THR A 23 -12.10 -7.97 2.53
CA THR A 23 -12.40 -6.94 3.52
C THR A 23 -13.68 -6.23 3.11
N LYS A 24 -14.54 -5.89 4.08
CA LYS A 24 -15.74 -5.08 3.79
C LYS A 24 -15.33 -3.73 3.18
N PRO A 25 -16.14 -3.12 2.29
CA PRO A 25 -15.86 -1.79 1.79
C PRO A 25 -15.64 -0.78 2.92
N GLN A 26 -14.49 -0.09 2.89
CA GLN A 26 -14.05 0.83 3.95
C GLN A 26 -15.01 2.02 4.14
N VAL A 27 -15.72 2.42 3.08
CA VAL A 27 -16.74 3.48 3.10
C VAL A 27 -17.87 3.18 4.08
N LYS A 28 -18.18 1.90 4.32
CA LYS A 28 -19.23 1.46 5.25
C LYS A 28 -18.76 1.36 6.71
N LEU A 29 -17.49 1.68 6.98
CA LEU A 29 -16.86 1.53 8.29
C LEU A 29 -16.35 2.88 8.81
N LYS A 30 -16.26 3.03 10.14
CA LYS A 30 -15.70 4.21 10.82
C LYS A 30 -14.32 3.91 11.43
N GLY A 31 -13.51 4.95 11.59
CA GLY A 31 -12.19 4.99 12.26
C GLY A 31 -11.54 3.66 12.66
N HIS A 32 -11.92 3.14 13.83
CA HIS A 32 -11.36 1.91 14.39
C HIS A 32 -11.71 0.66 13.57
N GLY A 33 -12.96 0.53 13.14
CA GLY A 33 -13.42 -0.55 12.27
C GLY A 33 -12.68 -0.56 10.92
N ARG A 34 -12.29 0.61 10.41
CA ARG A 34 -11.45 0.71 9.20
C ARG A 34 -10.09 0.05 9.38
N ARG A 35 -9.42 0.31 10.52
CA ARG A 35 -8.11 -0.27 10.87
C ARG A 35 -8.22 -1.78 11.04
N GLN A 36 -9.17 -2.25 11.84
CA GLN A 36 -9.37 -3.69 12.06
C GLN A 36 -9.68 -4.43 10.74
N ASN A 37 -10.56 -3.86 9.91
CA ASN A 37 -10.96 -4.50 8.66
C ASN A 37 -9.80 -4.66 7.67
N ILE A 38 -8.80 -3.76 7.67
CA ILE A 38 -7.60 -3.89 6.81
C ILE A 38 -6.47 -4.71 7.45
N LYS A 39 -6.40 -4.86 8.77
CA LYS A 39 -5.30 -5.56 9.45
C LYS A 39 -5.03 -6.95 8.83
N ASN A 40 -3.78 -7.24 8.48
CA ASN A 40 -3.34 -8.47 7.82
C ASN A 40 -4.05 -8.76 6.48
N ALA A 41 -4.61 -7.76 5.80
CA ALA A 41 -5.29 -7.97 4.52
C ALA A 41 -4.34 -7.97 3.31
N PHE A 42 -3.07 -7.59 3.49
CA PHE A 42 -2.09 -7.46 2.42
C PHE A 42 -0.85 -8.32 2.67
N ALA A 43 -0.21 -8.76 1.59
CA ALA A 43 1.08 -9.44 1.59
C ALA A 43 1.89 -9.06 0.34
N LEU A 44 3.17 -9.46 0.28
CA LEU A 44 3.94 -9.31 -0.95
C LEU A 44 3.30 -10.09 -2.09
N ALA A 45 3.32 -9.52 -3.29
CA ALA A 45 2.83 -10.21 -4.48
C ALA A 45 3.71 -11.42 -4.82
N ASN A 46 5.02 -11.25 -4.66
CA ASN A 46 6.06 -12.28 -4.78
C ASN A 46 6.99 -12.19 -3.55
N SER A 47 7.00 -13.23 -2.71
CA SER A 47 7.80 -13.30 -1.48
C SER A 47 9.28 -13.61 -1.71
N GLU A 48 9.64 -14.17 -2.85
CA GLU A 48 11.02 -14.56 -3.18
C GLU A 48 11.82 -13.39 -3.78
N LYS A 49 11.12 -12.36 -4.28
CA LYS A 49 11.76 -11.20 -4.88
C LYS A 49 12.24 -10.23 -3.81
N GLN A 50 13.50 -9.79 -3.92
CA GLN A 50 14.04 -8.75 -3.06
C GLN A 50 13.26 -7.44 -3.23
N ILE A 51 12.85 -6.85 -2.11
CA ILE A 51 12.12 -5.58 -2.10
C ILE A 51 13.07 -4.39 -2.23
N ALA A 52 12.62 -3.35 -2.95
CA ALA A 52 13.35 -2.09 -3.04
C ALA A 52 13.51 -1.43 -1.65
N LYS A 53 14.65 -0.79 -1.41
CA LYS A 53 14.93 -0.13 -0.13
C LYS A 53 14.12 1.17 0.07
N SER A 54 13.76 1.84 -1.02
CA SER A 54 12.93 3.04 -1.02
C SER A 54 11.74 2.83 -1.94
N ILE A 55 10.53 3.06 -1.43
CA ILE A 55 9.28 2.78 -2.15
C ILE A 55 8.35 3.99 -2.03
N LEU A 56 7.71 4.33 -3.14
CA LEU A 56 6.59 5.28 -3.19
C LEU A 56 5.30 4.50 -3.44
N LEU A 57 4.42 4.46 -2.45
CA LEU A 57 3.07 3.94 -2.57
C LEU A 57 2.17 4.99 -3.23
N ILE A 58 1.34 4.54 -4.16
CA ILE A 58 0.32 5.36 -4.82
C ILE A 58 -1.05 4.79 -4.46
N ASP A 59 -1.96 5.64 -3.99
CA ASP A 59 -3.37 5.31 -3.75
C ASP A 59 -4.23 6.51 -4.16
N ASP A 60 -5.51 6.30 -4.42
CA ASP A 60 -6.36 7.39 -4.91
C ASP A 60 -6.79 8.32 -3.76
N VAL A 61 -7.14 7.76 -2.59
CA VAL A 61 -7.73 8.51 -1.48
C VAL A 61 -7.12 8.15 -0.12
N TRP A 62 -6.64 9.16 0.61
CA TRP A 62 -6.24 9.04 2.00
C TRP A 62 -7.39 9.36 2.95
N THR A 63 -8.05 8.37 3.54
CA THR A 63 -9.03 8.66 4.62
C THR A 63 -8.39 8.60 6.01
N THR A 64 -8.51 7.47 6.70
CA THR A 64 -7.87 7.22 8.01
C THR A 64 -6.41 6.79 7.87
N GLY A 65 -5.93 6.62 6.64
CA GLY A 65 -4.63 6.02 6.34
C GLY A 65 -4.52 4.52 6.63
N SER A 66 -5.61 3.83 7.01
CA SER A 66 -5.55 2.43 7.45
C SER A 66 -4.98 1.50 6.38
N THR A 67 -5.45 1.64 5.14
CA THR A 67 -4.93 0.89 3.97
C THR A 67 -3.43 1.12 3.78
N LEU A 68 -3.02 2.37 3.61
CA LEU A 68 -1.62 2.72 3.36
C LEU A 68 -0.68 2.35 4.51
N ARG A 69 -1.13 2.45 5.77
CA ARG A 69 -0.34 1.98 6.93
C ARG A 69 -0.11 0.48 6.88
N GLU A 70 -1.12 -0.31 6.54
CA GLU A 70 -0.98 -1.76 6.43
C GLU A 70 -0.05 -2.15 5.28
N CYS A 71 -0.21 -1.51 4.12
CA CYS A 71 0.70 -1.68 2.99
C CYS A 71 2.15 -1.34 3.37
N CYS A 72 2.37 -0.20 4.03
CA CYS A 72 3.67 0.21 4.52
C CYS A 72 4.26 -0.77 5.53
N TYR A 73 3.44 -1.30 6.45
CA TYR A 73 3.85 -2.33 7.41
C TYR A 73 4.36 -3.58 6.70
N VAL A 74 3.61 -4.10 5.72
CA VAL A 74 4.03 -5.27 4.93
C VAL A 74 5.37 -5.00 4.22
N LEU A 75 5.51 -3.85 3.55
CA LEU A 75 6.75 -3.52 2.82
C LEU A 75 7.96 -3.40 3.75
N LYS A 76 7.80 -2.70 4.88
CA LYS A 76 8.88 -2.52 5.87
C LYS A 76 9.29 -3.84 6.52
N ARG A 77 8.31 -4.67 6.89
CA ARG A 77 8.57 -6.00 7.46
C ARG A 77 9.38 -6.90 6.51
N ASN A 78 9.28 -6.67 5.20
CA ASN A 78 10.03 -7.41 4.19
C ASN A 78 11.32 -6.71 3.73
N GLY A 79 11.78 -5.66 4.44
CA GLY A 79 13.11 -5.08 4.24
C GLY A 79 13.17 -3.75 3.49
N ALA A 80 12.04 -3.11 3.23
CA ALA A 80 12.00 -1.72 2.77
C ALA A 80 12.44 -0.78 3.90
N LYS A 81 13.37 0.14 3.62
CA LYS A 81 13.90 1.12 4.60
C LYS A 81 13.06 2.39 4.65
N LYS A 82 12.68 2.92 3.48
CA LYS A 82 11.87 4.13 3.33
C LYS A 82 10.62 3.81 2.53
N VAL A 83 9.46 4.19 3.06
CA VAL A 83 8.18 4.05 2.37
C VAL A 83 7.45 5.38 2.45
N TRP A 84 7.19 5.96 1.29
CA TRP A 84 6.43 7.19 1.10
C TRP A 84 5.05 6.84 0.57
N ALA A 85 4.06 7.70 0.76
CA ALA A 85 2.75 7.55 0.17
C ALA A 85 2.34 8.85 -0.51
N LEU A 86 1.79 8.75 -1.71
CA LEU A 86 1.18 9.84 -2.45
C LEU A 86 -0.27 9.48 -2.75
N THR A 87 -1.19 10.39 -2.42
CA THR A 87 -2.62 10.25 -2.71
C THR A 87 -3.14 11.46 -3.45
N LEU A 88 -4.15 11.27 -4.30
CA LEU A 88 -4.77 12.38 -5.03
C LEU A 88 -5.68 13.21 -4.13
N ALA A 89 -6.37 12.56 -3.20
CA ALA A 89 -7.36 13.19 -2.33
C ALA A 89 -7.22 12.72 -0.88
N ARG A 90 -7.89 13.44 0.02
CA ARG A 90 -8.01 13.14 1.45
C ARG A 90 -9.47 13.07 1.86
#